data_AF-A0A4C2EIN1-F1
#
_entry.id   AF-A0A4C2EIN1-F1
#
_cell.length_a   1.000
_cell.length_b   1.000
_cell.length_c   1.000
_cell.angle_alpha   90.00
_cell.angle_beta   90.00
_cell.angle_gamma   90.00
#
_symmetry.space_group_name_H-M   'P 1'
#
loop_
_entity.id
_entity.type
_entity.pdbx_description
1 polymer ?
#
loop_
_entity_poly.entity_id
_entity_poly.type
_entity_poly.pdbx_seq_one_letter_code
_entity_poly.pdbx_strand_id
1 'polypeptide(L)'
;MSQPEPKQSDASTDERTQQTDVVPDRQTLEAELEVLREENRRLRDSYARAKRTTFRRTAVGFFAVGGLSLIAAFLFPTLQTVFIAFGGTGVFAGIVTFYLTPERFVSASVSDTVFATLADVEQHLVRELELQTEAVYVPTPSRPETNARLFVPQHVEYVLPDTERLGELFVTSAVEAGQGVALPPTGDRLYTEFERTLSGDLGDDTGTIATQLTAALTEQFEVVDDTTVEIDTENRHASIAVDNPAFGDIDQLDHPVVSLLAVGFATGLDRPVTAETHDDDRFSGVVTVSWESVSEKAPNESDGAMARTQDATTTPGTD
;
A
#
# COMPACT_ATOMS: atom_id res chain seq x y z
N MET A 1 -80.59 -27.36 -29.14
CA MET A 1 -81.59 -26.30 -28.93
C MET A 1 -80.86 -25.07 -28.41
N SER A 2 -80.98 -23.99 -29.19
CA SER A 2 -80.88 -22.58 -28.81
C SER A 2 -79.59 -22.03 -28.18
N GLN A 3 -78.76 -21.42 -29.02
CA GLN A 3 -78.34 -20.02 -28.81
C GLN A 3 -79.48 -19.09 -29.29
N PRO A 4 -79.61 -17.85 -28.76
CA PRO A 4 -78.89 -16.68 -29.31
C PRO A 4 -78.24 -15.80 -28.20
N GLU A 5 -76.98 -15.35 -28.32
CA GLU A 5 -76.42 -14.21 -29.09
C GLU A 5 -76.31 -12.90 -28.23
N PRO A 6 -75.57 -11.85 -28.64
CA PRO A 6 -74.25 -11.54 -28.10
C PRO A 6 -74.12 -10.09 -27.55
N LYS A 7 -72.98 -9.75 -26.94
CA LYS A 7 -72.46 -8.37 -26.94
C LYS A 7 -70.95 -8.38 -27.19
N GLN A 8 -70.58 -8.01 -28.42
CA GLN A 8 -69.26 -7.49 -28.76
C GLN A 8 -69.07 -6.11 -28.10
N SER A 9 -67.85 -5.80 -27.66
CA SER A 9 -67.06 -4.71 -28.23
C SER A 9 -65.73 -4.58 -27.47
N ASP A 10 -64.67 -5.05 -28.12
CA ASP A 10 -63.34 -4.45 -28.32
C ASP A 10 -62.54 -3.79 -27.18
N ALA A 11 -61.22 -4.03 -27.32
CA ALA A 11 -60.07 -3.35 -26.72
C ALA A 11 -59.58 -3.89 -25.37
N SER A 12 -59.05 -5.11 -25.38
CA SER A 12 -57.96 -5.49 -24.46
C SER A 12 -56.65 -5.25 -25.19
N THR A 13 -56.20 -4.00 -25.11
CA THR A 13 -54.85 -3.57 -25.46
C THR A 13 -53.82 -4.49 -24.84
N ASP A 14 -52.90 -4.93 -25.70
CA ASP A 14 -51.55 -5.41 -25.47
C ASP A 14 -50.93 -4.93 -24.14
N GLU A 15 -51.22 -5.59 -23.01
CA GLU A 15 -50.41 -5.50 -21.79
C GLU A 15 -49.18 -6.38 -21.97
N ARG A 16 -48.37 -6.01 -22.97
CA ARG A 16 -46.94 -6.23 -22.92
C ARG A 16 -46.47 -5.47 -21.70
N THR A 17 -46.34 -6.16 -20.57
CA THR A 17 -45.67 -5.67 -19.36
C THR A 17 -44.31 -5.17 -19.81
N GLN A 18 -44.24 -3.86 -20.08
CA GLN A 18 -43.00 -3.13 -20.15
C GLN A 18 -42.45 -3.24 -18.74
N GLN A 19 -41.65 -4.28 -18.53
CA GLN A 19 -40.64 -4.29 -17.51
C GLN A 19 -39.68 -3.18 -17.91
N THR A 20 -40.06 -1.96 -17.54
CA THR A 20 -39.17 -0.82 -17.55
C THR A 20 -38.02 -1.25 -16.67
N ASP A 21 -36.88 -1.58 -17.27
CA ASP A 21 -35.59 -1.51 -16.60
C ASP A 21 -35.48 -0.06 -16.11
N VAL A 22 -36.02 0.19 -14.92
CA VAL A 22 -35.76 1.41 -14.17
C VAL A 22 -34.32 1.23 -13.71
N VAL A 23 -33.39 1.61 -14.58
CA VAL A 23 -32.02 1.87 -14.21
C VAL A 23 -32.12 2.80 -13.00
N PRO A 24 -31.73 2.35 -11.79
CA PRO A 24 -31.90 3.14 -10.60
C PRO A 24 -31.18 4.48 -10.81
N ASP A 25 -31.86 5.58 -10.49
CA ASP A 25 -31.28 6.90 -10.61
C ASP A 25 -29.96 6.94 -9.84
N ARG A 26 -28.93 7.59 -10.40
CA ARG A 26 -27.57 7.59 -9.85
C ARG A 26 -27.55 8.06 -8.39
N GLN A 27 -28.43 9.00 -8.05
CA GLN A 27 -28.63 9.49 -6.68
C GLN A 27 -29.17 8.43 -5.73
N THR A 28 -30.02 7.53 -6.21
CA THR A 28 -30.58 6.42 -5.42
C THR A 28 -29.51 5.36 -5.14
N LEU A 29 -28.67 5.05 -6.13
CA LEU A 29 -27.52 4.13 -5.96
C LEU A 29 -26.47 4.70 -5.01
N GLU A 30 -26.17 6.00 -5.10
CA GLU A 30 -25.23 6.67 -4.21
C GLU A 30 -25.75 6.66 -2.75
N ALA A 31 -27.05 6.92 -2.55
CA ALA A 31 -27.68 6.82 -1.23
C ALA A 31 -27.70 5.38 -0.68
N GLU A 32 -27.97 4.39 -1.53
CA GLU A 32 -27.96 2.98 -1.13
C GLU A 32 -26.54 2.50 -0.79
N LEU A 33 -25.52 2.92 -1.55
CA LEU A 33 -24.12 2.68 -1.25
C LEU A 33 -23.68 3.32 0.06
N GLU A 34 -24.14 4.54 0.35
CA GLU A 34 -23.84 5.22 1.62
C GLU A 34 -24.46 4.49 2.81
N VAL A 35 -25.72 4.04 2.68
CA VAL A 35 -26.40 3.22 3.70
C VAL A 35 -25.69 1.88 3.90
N LEU A 36 -25.32 1.19 2.82
CA LEU A 36 -24.60 -0.08 2.89
C LEU A 36 -23.21 0.07 3.51
N ARG A 37 -22.47 1.13 3.18
CA ARG A 37 -21.17 1.43 3.79
C ARG A 37 -21.30 1.71 5.28
N GLU A 38 -22.32 2.46 5.68
CA GLU A 38 -22.60 2.76 7.07
C GLU A 38 -23.04 1.51 7.86
N GLU A 39 -23.83 0.63 7.24
CA GLU A 39 -24.22 -0.65 7.84
C GLU A 39 -23.02 -1.61 7.95
N ASN A 40 -22.14 -1.67 6.95
CA ASN A 40 -20.91 -2.45 7.00
C ASN A 40 -19.95 -1.93 8.09
N ARG A 41 -19.81 -0.60 8.19
CA ARG A 41 -19.03 0.07 9.26
C ARG A 41 -19.59 -0.27 10.64
N ARG A 42 -20.91 -0.18 10.82
CA ARG A 42 -21.60 -0.53 12.07
C ARG A 42 -21.45 -2.01 12.43
N LEU A 43 -21.56 -2.92 11.45
CA LEU A 43 -21.36 -4.35 11.65
C LEU A 43 -19.92 -4.64 12.08
N ARG A 44 -18.92 -4.06 11.40
CA ARG A 44 -17.49 -4.20 11.74
C ARG A 44 -17.17 -3.65 13.14
N ASP A 45 -17.74 -2.50 13.51
CA ASP A 45 -17.58 -1.89 14.84
C ASP A 45 -18.22 -2.71 15.97
N SER A 46 -19.33 -3.38 15.68
CA SER A 46 -19.98 -4.29 16.63
C SER A 46 -19.17 -5.58 16.81
N TYR A 47 -18.55 -6.09 15.74
CA TYR A 47 -17.66 -7.25 15.75
C TYR A 47 -16.36 -6.99 16.54
N ALA A 48 -15.74 -5.82 16.36
CA ALA A 48 -14.49 -5.47 17.05
C ALA A 48 -14.69 -5.35 18.58
N ARG A 49 -15.83 -4.80 19.02
CA ARG A 49 -16.16 -4.65 20.44
C ARG A 49 -16.53 -5.97 21.12
N ALA A 50 -17.24 -6.86 20.43
CA ALA A 50 -17.60 -8.18 20.96
C ALA A 50 -16.38 -9.10 21.14
N LYS A 51 -15.37 -9.02 20.26
CA LYS A 51 -14.17 -9.88 20.33
C LYS A 51 -13.31 -9.60 21.57
N ARG A 52 -13.07 -8.33 21.92
CA ARG A 52 -12.14 -7.97 23.03
C ARG A 52 -12.58 -8.49 24.40
N THR A 53 -13.87 -8.42 24.72
CA THR A 53 -14.40 -8.93 26.00
C THR A 53 -14.44 -10.46 26.01
N THR A 54 -14.62 -11.08 24.84
CA THR A 54 -14.64 -12.54 24.70
C THR A 54 -13.27 -13.15 24.98
N PHE A 55 -12.17 -12.62 24.41
CA PHE A 55 -10.84 -13.18 24.62
C PHE A 55 -10.33 -13.09 26.06
N ARG A 56 -10.54 -11.95 26.75
CA ARG A 56 -10.18 -11.83 28.18
C ARG A 56 -11.00 -12.78 29.05
N ARG A 57 -12.29 -12.97 28.74
CA ARG A 57 -13.14 -13.96 29.44
C ARG A 57 -12.69 -15.40 29.17
N THR A 58 -12.27 -15.71 27.95
CA THR A 58 -11.71 -17.01 27.58
C THR A 58 -10.41 -17.28 28.31
N ALA A 59 -9.48 -16.31 28.38
CA ALA A 59 -8.24 -16.43 29.13
C ALA A 59 -8.51 -16.68 30.62
N VAL A 60 -9.41 -15.90 31.25
CA VAL A 60 -9.83 -16.12 32.65
C VAL A 60 -10.47 -17.49 32.82
N GLY A 61 -11.28 -17.94 31.87
CA GLY A 61 -11.88 -19.29 31.87
C GLY A 61 -10.82 -20.39 31.85
N PHE A 62 -9.80 -20.28 30.99
CA PHE A 62 -8.70 -21.24 30.94
C PHE A 62 -7.87 -21.25 32.23
N PHE A 63 -7.58 -20.08 32.81
CA PHE A 63 -6.92 -20.00 34.12
C PHE A 63 -7.75 -20.63 35.24
N ALA A 64 -9.06 -20.39 35.26
CA ALA A 64 -9.96 -20.95 36.25
C ALA A 64 -10.01 -22.48 36.15
N VAL A 65 -10.22 -23.02 34.94
CA VAL A 65 -10.25 -24.48 34.70
C VAL A 65 -8.90 -25.13 35.00
N GLY A 66 -7.80 -24.49 34.58
CA GLY A 66 -6.46 -24.97 34.86
C GLY A 66 -6.16 -25.00 36.36
N GLY A 67 -6.46 -23.90 37.07
CA GLY A 67 -6.28 -23.80 38.52
C GLY A 67 -7.15 -24.79 39.30
N LEU A 68 -8.43 -24.93 38.95
CA LEU A 68 -9.34 -25.93 39.53
C LEU A 68 -8.82 -27.35 39.31
N SER A 69 -8.26 -27.64 38.13
CA SER A 69 -7.67 -28.95 37.82
C SER A 69 -6.45 -29.22 38.70
N LEU A 70 -5.57 -28.24 38.91
CA LEU A 70 -4.43 -28.38 39.81
C LEU A 70 -4.84 -28.61 41.27
N ILE A 71 -5.91 -27.95 41.74
CA ILE A 71 -6.49 -28.20 43.07
C ILE A 71 -7.04 -29.64 43.16
N ALA A 72 -7.75 -30.09 42.12
CA ALA A 72 -8.28 -31.45 42.05
C ALA A 72 -7.17 -32.51 42.05
N ALA A 73 -6.02 -32.24 41.43
CA ALA A 73 -4.88 -33.15 41.44
C ALA A 73 -4.38 -33.46 42.86
N PHE A 74 -4.45 -32.49 43.78
CA PHE A 74 -4.07 -32.67 45.19
C PHE A 74 -5.11 -33.47 45.98
N LEU A 75 -6.40 -33.26 45.71
CA LEU A 75 -7.51 -33.94 46.39
C LEU A 75 -7.72 -35.38 45.92
N PHE A 76 -7.32 -35.70 44.68
CA PHE A 76 -7.54 -37.01 44.06
C PHE A 76 -6.22 -37.64 43.56
N PRO A 77 -5.41 -38.25 44.45
CA PRO A 77 -4.10 -38.80 44.11
C PRO A 77 -4.12 -39.86 42.98
N THR A 78 -5.19 -40.66 42.92
CA THR A 78 -5.37 -41.69 41.89
C THR A 78 -5.45 -41.13 40.47
N LEU A 79 -5.91 -39.88 40.31
CA LEU A 79 -6.07 -39.20 39.01
C LEU A 79 -5.09 -38.04 38.83
N GLN A 80 -4.09 -37.93 39.71
CA GLN A 80 -3.18 -36.79 39.79
C GLN A 80 -2.52 -36.47 38.45
N THR A 81 -2.02 -37.47 37.72
CA THR A 81 -1.36 -37.27 36.41
C THR A 81 -2.29 -36.63 35.39
N VAL A 82 -3.56 -37.02 35.35
CA VAL A 82 -4.55 -36.48 34.42
C VAL A 82 -4.86 -35.03 34.77
N PHE A 83 -5.12 -34.74 36.05
CA PHE A 83 -5.43 -33.39 36.50
C PHE A 83 -4.25 -32.42 36.39
N ILE A 84 -3.01 -32.88 36.60
CA ILE A 84 -1.81 -32.06 36.35
C ILE A 84 -1.69 -31.72 34.86
N ALA A 85 -1.92 -32.69 33.96
CA ALA A 85 -1.89 -32.44 32.53
C ALA A 85 -2.94 -31.40 32.10
N PHE A 86 -4.20 -31.56 32.52
CA PHE A 86 -5.27 -30.58 32.26
C PHE A 86 -4.98 -29.22 32.89
N GLY A 87 -4.45 -29.21 34.12
CA GLY A 87 -4.04 -28.00 34.81
C GLY A 87 -2.97 -27.22 34.06
N GLY A 88 -1.90 -27.92 33.65
CA GLY A 88 -0.81 -27.36 32.86
C GLY A 88 -1.28 -26.82 31.52
N THR A 89 -2.04 -27.61 30.75
CA THR A 89 -2.57 -27.18 29.45
C THR A 89 -3.52 -25.99 29.60
N GLY A 90 -4.40 -25.98 30.60
CA GLY A 90 -5.34 -24.88 30.83
C GLY A 90 -4.63 -23.58 31.23
N VAL A 91 -3.67 -23.66 32.17
CA VAL A 91 -2.86 -22.48 32.55
C VAL A 91 -2.05 -21.98 31.36
N PHE A 92 -1.39 -22.89 30.63
CA PHE A 92 -0.62 -22.52 29.43
C PHE A 92 -1.50 -21.85 28.37
N ALA A 93 -2.65 -22.44 28.02
CA ALA A 93 -3.60 -21.83 27.09
C ALA A 93 -4.11 -20.47 27.59
N GLY A 94 -4.31 -20.32 28.91
CA GLY A 94 -4.64 -19.04 29.54
C GLY A 94 -3.55 -17.99 29.36
N ILE A 95 -2.28 -18.35 29.58
CA ILE A 95 -1.12 -17.47 29.37
C ILE A 95 -1.02 -17.07 27.90
N VAL A 96 -1.02 -18.05 27.00
CA VAL A 96 -0.97 -17.81 25.55
C VAL A 96 -2.10 -16.89 25.12
N THR A 97 -3.34 -17.19 25.51
CA THR A 97 -4.49 -16.34 25.17
C THR A 97 -4.35 -14.94 25.77
N PHE A 98 -3.86 -14.80 27.00
CA PHE A 98 -3.71 -13.51 27.66
C PHE A 98 -2.63 -12.64 27.00
N TYR A 99 -1.48 -13.22 26.66
CA TYR A 99 -0.33 -12.51 26.10
C TYR A 99 -0.40 -12.32 24.58
N LEU A 100 -1.01 -13.26 23.84
CA LEU A 100 -1.24 -13.09 22.40
C LEU A 100 -2.51 -12.30 22.09
N THR A 101 -3.34 -11.92 23.08
CA THR A 101 -4.48 -11.03 22.82
C THR A 101 -3.94 -9.64 22.46
N PRO A 102 -4.22 -9.13 21.24
CA PRO A 102 -3.75 -7.82 20.81
C PRO A 102 -4.28 -6.72 21.73
N GLU A 103 -3.41 -5.83 22.21
CA GLU A 103 -3.78 -4.78 23.16
C GLU A 103 -4.73 -3.74 22.56
N ARG A 104 -4.68 -3.52 21.23
CA ARG A 104 -5.58 -2.60 20.52
C ARG A 104 -5.85 -3.08 19.10
N PHE A 105 -7.08 -3.50 18.82
CA PHE A 105 -7.58 -3.69 17.46
C PHE A 105 -8.00 -2.35 16.86
N VAL A 106 -7.17 -1.76 16.00
CA VAL A 106 -7.63 -0.70 15.10
C VAL A 106 -8.22 -1.40 13.87
N SER A 107 -9.41 -1.02 13.43
CA SER A 107 -9.98 -1.59 12.21
C SER A 107 -9.19 -1.09 10.99
N ALA A 108 -9.05 -1.93 9.97
CA ALA A 108 -8.41 -1.55 8.71
C ALA A 108 -8.95 -0.21 8.18
N SER A 109 -10.28 -0.01 8.24
CA SER A 109 -10.92 1.23 7.81
C SER A 109 -10.45 2.50 8.54
N VAL A 110 -10.02 2.40 9.80
CA VAL A 110 -9.53 3.56 10.56
C VAL A 110 -8.10 3.87 10.14
N SER A 111 -7.25 2.84 10.01
CA SER A 111 -5.88 3.00 9.51
C SER A 111 -5.89 3.56 8.08
N ASP A 112 -6.77 3.03 7.24
CA ASP A 112 -7.01 3.46 5.87
C ASP A 112 -7.46 4.93 5.80
N THR A 113 -8.47 5.32 6.60
CA THR A 113 -8.92 6.72 6.64
C THR A 113 -7.81 7.67 7.10
N VAL A 114 -7.01 7.27 8.11
CA VAL A 114 -5.90 8.10 8.61
C VAL A 114 -4.82 8.24 7.54
N PHE A 115 -4.46 7.15 6.86
CA PHE A 115 -3.48 7.19 5.78
C PHE A 115 -3.97 8.03 4.61
N ALA A 116 -5.18 7.77 4.10
CA ALA A 116 -5.78 8.54 3.00
C ALA A 116 -5.85 10.04 3.32
N THR A 117 -6.15 10.41 4.58
CA THR A 117 -6.15 11.83 4.99
C THR A 117 -4.75 12.44 4.94
N LEU A 118 -3.71 11.69 5.31
CA LEU A 118 -2.32 12.16 5.25
C LEU A 118 -1.84 12.25 3.80
N ALA A 119 -2.12 11.22 2.99
CA ALA A 119 -1.82 11.20 1.56
C ALA A 119 -2.47 12.38 0.83
N ASP A 120 -3.72 12.72 1.18
CA ASP A 120 -4.40 13.92 0.65
C ASP A 120 -3.62 15.20 0.98
N VAL A 121 -3.08 15.34 2.20
CA VAL A 121 -2.29 16.52 2.58
C VAL A 121 -1.00 16.60 1.76
N GLU A 122 -0.31 15.48 1.57
CA GLU A 122 0.91 15.42 0.78
C GLU A 122 0.64 15.71 -0.69
N GLN A 123 -0.46 15.19 -1.24
CA GLN A 123 -0.87 15.46 -2.61
C GLN A 123 -1.26 16.93 -2.81
N HIS A 124 -1.90 17.57 -1.82
CA HIS A 124 -2.13 19.01 -1.85
C HIS A 124 -0.82 19.79 -1.82
N LEU A 125 0.15 19.37 -1.01
CA LEU A 125 1.47 20.00 -0.95
C LEU A 125 2.20 19.91 -2.30
N VAL A 126 2.20 18.74 -2.94
CA VAL A 126 2.75 18.54 -4.29
C VAL A 126 2.10 19.47 -5.30
N ARG A 127 0.76 19.57 -5.29
CA ARG A 127 0.01 20.43 -6.21
C ARG A 127 0.23 21.92 -5.96
N GLU A 128 0.16 22.38 -4.70
CA GLU A 128 0.30 23.80 -4.36
C GLU A 128 1.70 24.34 -4.61
N LEU A 129 2.72 23.50 -4.44
CA LEU A 129 4.12 23.86 -4.70
C LEU A 129 4.55 23.58 -6.14
N GLU A 130 3.60 23.14 -6.99
CA GLU A 130 3.83 22.80 -8.41
C GLU A 130 4.99 21.81 -8.59
N LEU A 131 5.08 20.82 -7.70
CA LEU A 131 6.10 19.77 -7.76
C LEU A 131 5.75 18.72 -8.82
N GLN A 132 6.76 17.99 -9.26
CA GLN A 132 6.59 16.83 -10.11
C GLN A 132 5.88 15.70 -9.35
N THR A 133 5.25 14.79 -10.08
CA THR A 133 4.66 13.57 -9.51
C THR A 133 5.70 12.47 -9.28
N GLU A 134 6.85 12.58 -9.93
CA GLU A 134 7.95 11.63 -9.78
C GLU A 134 8.57 11.69 -8.39
N ALA A 135 8.57 10.55 -7.70
CA ALA A 135 9.12 10.38 -6.37
C ALA A 135 10.50 9.70 -6.45
N VAL A 136 11.55 10.36 -5.96
CA VAL A 136 12.92 9.82 -5.96
C VAL A 136 13.35 9.48 -4.55
N TYR A 137 13.63 8.20 -4.30
CA TYR A 137 14.12 7.71 -3.03
C TYR A 137 15.65 7.69 -3.05
N VAL A 138 16.26 8.55 -2.24
CA VAL A 138 17.71 8.75 -2.20
C VAL A 138 18.26 8.12 -0.92
N PRO A 139 19.17 7.13 -1.01
CA PRO A 139 19.75 6.52 0.17
C PRO A 139 20.64 7.50 0.93
N THR A 140 20.68 7.37 2.25
CA THR A 140 21.43 8.28 3.13
C THR A 140 22.38 7.52 4.06
N PRO A 141 23.36 6.76 3.52
CA PRO A 141 24.27 5.94 4.34
C PRO A 141 25.10 6.76 5.35
N SER A 142 25.31 8.05 5.07
CA SER A 142 25.99 8.98 5.98
C SER A 142 25.16 9.45 7.17
N ARG A 143 23.87 9.08 7.26
CA ARG A 143 22.93 9.50 8.30
C ARG A 143 22.39 8.30 9.07
N PRO A 144 22.83 8.04 10.32
CA PRO A 144 22.41 6.85 11.06
C PRO A 144 20.92 6.87 11.48
N GLU A 145 20.25 8.02 11.42
CA GLU A 145 18.85 8.18 11.79
C GLU A 145 17.85 7.82 10.69
N THR A 146 18.29 7.66 9.43
CA THR A 146 17.40 7.42 8.29
C THR A 146 18.13 6.68 7.17
N ASN A 147 17.45 5.71 6.56
CA ASN A 147 17.99 4.85 5.51
C ASN A 147 17.91 5.52 4.15
N ALA A 148 16.85 6.28 3.91
CA ALA A 148 16.64 7.03 2.68
C ALA A 148 15.74 8.26 2.90
N ARG A 149 15.78 9.18 1.93
CA ARG A 149 14.90 10.36 1.86
C ARG A 149 14.09 10.32 0.58
N LEU A 150 12.80 10.61 0.68
CA LEU A 150 11.94 10.83 -0.47
C LEU A 150 12.11 12.27 -0.95
N PHE A 151 12.63 12.46 -2.15
CA PHE A 151 12.76 13.74 -2.80
C PHE A 151 11.75 13.87 -3.95
N VAL A 152 10.96 14.93 -3.92
CA VAL A 152 10.02 15.29 -4.99
C VAL A 152 10.54 16.57 -5.66
N PRO A 153 11.05 16.48 -6.90
CA PRO A 153 11.63 17.63 -7.58
C PRO A 153 10.56 18.63 -8.01
N GLN A 154 10.93 19.91 -8.12
CA GLN A 154 10.04 20.93 -8.67
C GLN A 154 10.08 20.97 -10.20
N HIS A 155 11.21 20.61 -10.81
CA HIS A 155 11.45 20.68 -12.24
C HIS A 155 11.53 19.28 -12.86
N VAL A 156 11.08 19.14 -14.12
CA VAL A 156 11.18 17.88 -14.89
C VAL A 156 12.63 17.47 -15.09
N GLU A 157 13.48 18.44 -15.47
CA GLU A 157 14.93 18.26 -15.48
C GLU A 157 15.48 18.70 -14.13
N TYR A 158 15.85 17.72 -13.30
CA TYR A 158 16.32 17.96 -11.95
C TYR A 158 17.70 17.37 -11.70
N VAL A 159 18.38 17.93 -10.69
CA VAL A 159 19.64 17.40 -10.15
C VAL A 159 19.39 17.03 -8.71
N LEU A 160 19.85 15.85 -8.31
CA LEU A 160 19.69 15.40 -6.94
C LEU A 160 20.49 16.28 -5.97
N PRO A 161 19.85 16.79 -4.89
CA PRO A 161 20.55 17.50 -3.83
C PRO A 161 21.50 16.57 -3.06
N ASP A 162 22.55 17.15 -2.48
CA ASP A 162 23.44 16.42 -1.57
C ASP A 162 22.67 15.93 -0.33
N THR A 163 23.13 14.82 0.24
CA THR A 163 22.48 14.15 1.39
C THR A 163 22.29 15.08 2.60
N GLU A 164 23.16 16.07 2.79
CA GLU A 164 23.03 17.09 3.82
C GLU A 164 21.74 17.90 3.66
N ARG A 165 21.48 18.40 2.43
CA ARG A 165 20.29 19.21 2.11
C ARG A 165 19.00 18.41 2.08
N LEU A 166 19.06 17.12 1.76
CA LEU A 166 17.90 16.23 1.87
C LEU A 166 17.38 16.05 3.30
N GLY A 167 18.13 16.49 4.32
CA GLY A 167 17.65 16.57 5.69
C GLY A 167 16.64 17.70 5.94
N GLU A 168 16.58 18.70 5.06
CA GLU A 168 15.62 19.81 5.13
C GLU A 168 14.30 19.43 4.45
N LEU A 169 13.18 20.03 4.90
CA LEU A 169 11.88 19.79 4.27
C LEU A 169 11.78 20.47 2.90
N PHE A 170 12.11 21.76 2.86
CA PHE A 170 12.14 22.55 1.63
C PHE A 170 13.58 22.63 1.14
N VAL A 171 13.89 21.88 0.09
CA VAL A 171 15.25 21.86 -0.44
C VAL A 171 15.41 23.05 -1.36
N THR A 172 16.10 24.07 -0.87
CA THR A 172 16.51 25.20 -1.70
C THR A 172 17.91 24.96 -2.25
N SER A 173 18.13 25.43 -3.47
CA SER A 173 19.38 25.22 -4.20
C SER A 173 19.74 26.48 -4.96
N ALA A 174 21.05 26.75 -5.07
CA ALA A 174 21.56 27.81 -5.93
C ALA A 174 21.25 27.54 -7.41
N VAL A 175 21.06 26.26 -7.77
CA VAL A 175 20.60 25.81 -9.09
C VAL A 175 19.13 25.43 -8.98
N GLU A 176 18.26 26.05 -9.77
CA GLU A 176 16.81 25.81 -9.76
C GLU A 176 16.45 24.33 -9.95
N ALA A 177 17.20 23.60 -10.79
CA ALA A 177 17.03 22.16 -11.00
C ALA A 177 17.23 21.30 -9.74
N GLY A 178 17.84 21.83 -8.68
CA GLY A 178 17.99 21.14 -7.39
C GLY A 178 16.93 21.50 -6.35
N GLN A 179 15.89 22.24 -6.75
CA GLN A 179 14.80 22.64 -5.86
C GLN A 179 13.70 21.58 -5.80
N GLY A 180 13.11 21.41 -4.62
CA GLY A 180 12.02 20.46 -4.39
C GLY A 180 11.72 20.31 -2.91
N VAL A 181 11.01 19.23 -2.58
CA VAL A 181 10.67 18.88 -1.19
C VAL A 181 11.30 17.55 -0.85
N ALA A 182 11.91 17.44 0.32
CA ALA A 182 12.41 16.18 0.85
C ALA A 182 11.63 15.76 2.10
N LEU A 183 10.97 14.61 2.01
CA LEU A 183 10.15 14.02 3.07
C LEU A 183 10.85 12.81 3.67
N PRO A 184 10.61 12.50 4.96
CA PRO A 184 10.90 11.18 5.49
C PRO A 184 9.95 10.16 4.82
N PRO A 185 10.47 9.11 4.16
CA PRO A 185 9.60 8.12 3.53
C PRO A 185 8.93 7.24 4.58
N THR A 186 7.67 6.92 4.36
CA THR A 186 6.84 6.03 5.19
C THR A 186 7.51 4.66 5.36
N GLY A 187 8.18 4.19 4.31
CA GLY A 187 8.96 2.97 4.25
C GLY A 187 10.23 2.97 5.09
N ASP A 188 10.76 4.11 5.54
CA ASP A 188 12.04 4.18 6.29
C ASP A 188 11.99 3.35 7.59
N ARG A 189 10.89 3.50 8.34
CA ARG A 189 10.71 2.78 9.60
C ARG A 189 10.30 1.33 9.39
N LEU A 190 9.55 1.04 8.32
CA LEU A 190 9.24 -0.32 7.94
C LEU A 190 10.52 -1.07 7.56
N TYR A 191 11.39 -0.44 6.78
CA TYR A 191 12.68 -1.00 6.42
C TYR A 191 13.56 -1.26 7.66
N THR A 192 13.63 -0.31 8.59
CA THR A 192 14.36 -0.49 9.85
C THR A 192 13.85 -1.70 10.65
N GLU A 193 12.54 -1.94 10.66
CA GLU A 193 11.96 -3.08 11.37
C GLU A 193 12.19 -4.40 10.62
N PHE A 194 12.12 -4.37 9.29
CA PHE A 194 12.47 -5.50 8.42
C PHE A 194 13.92 -5.94 8.66
N GLU A 195 14.87 -5.00 8.66
CA GLU A 195 16.29 -5.28 8.84
C GLU A 195 16.58 -5.91 10.21
N ARG A 196 15.88 -5.48 11.27
CA ARG A 196 16.03 -6.07 12.62
C ARG A 196 15.62 -7.54 12.71
N THR A 197 14.69 -7.95 11.85
CA THR A 197 14.19 -9.33 11.80
C THR A 197 14.90 -10.19 10.76
N LEU A 198 15.61 -9.55 9.83
CA LEU A 198 16.33 -10.23 8.78
C LEU A 198 17.48 -11.06 9.37
N SER A 199 17.57 -12.32 8.92
CA SER A 199 18.67 -13.20 9.31
C SER A 199 19.89 -12.92 8.43
N GLY A 200 20.69 -11.93 8.84
CA GLY A 200 21.84 -11.44 8.08
C GLY A 200 21.54 -10.07 7.44
N ASP A 201 22.36 -9.70 6.47
CA ASP A 201 22.22 -8.42 5.77
C ASP A 201 21.26 -8.54 4.58
N LEU A 202 20.73 -7.40 4.11
CA LEU A 202 20.00 -7.33 2.85
C LEU A 202 20.93 -7.77 1.70
N GLY A 203 20.38 -8.47 0.71
CA GLY A 203 21.17 -8.86 -0.46
C GLY A 203 21.64 -7.67 -1.30
N ASP A 204 22.72 -7.86 -2.06
CA ASP A 204 23.31 -6.82 -2.92
C ASP A 204 22.85 -6.93 -4.39
N ASP A 205 22.06 -7.96 -4.73
CA ASP A 205 21.49 -8.17 -6.06
C ASP A 205 19.98 -7.93 -6.08
N THR A 206 19.48 -7.46 -7.21
CA THR A 206 18.08 -7.04 -7.37
C THR A 206 17.09 -8.18 -7.11
N GLY A 207 17.45 -9.42 -7.44
CA GLY A 207 16.62 -10.61 -7.21
C GLY A 207 16.43 -10.92 -5.73
N THR A 208 17.54 -10.92 -5.00
CA THR A 208 17.52 -11.14 -3.56
C THR A 208 16.81 -10.01 -2.83
N ILE A 209 17.09 -8.75 -3.19
CA ILE A 209 16.42 -7.58 -2.60
C ILE A 209 14.90 -7.69 -2.79
N ALA A 210 14.45 -7.90 -4.03
CA ALA A 210 13.02 -7.98 -4.33
C ALA A 210 12.35 -9.09 -3.53
N THR A 211 12.94 -10.29 -3.51
CA THR A 211 12.40 -11.47 -2.81
C THR A 211 12.29 -11.21 -1.30
N GLN A 212 13.30 -10.61 -0.69
CA GLN A 212 13.30 -10.34 0.75
C GLN A 212 12.26 -9.26 1.11
N LEU A 213 12.15 -8.19 0.32
CA LEU A 213 11.18 -7.12 0.56
C LEU A 213 9.74 -7.58 0.34
N THR A 214 9.47 -8.37 -0.70
CA THR A 214 8.12 -8.90 -0.93
C THR A 214 7.70 -9.88 0.14
N ALA A 215 8.61 -10.75 0.60
CA ALA A 215 8.34 -11.61 1.75
C ALA A 215 8.05 -10.78 3.01
N ALA A 216 8.73 -9.65 3.22
CA ALA A 216 8.42 -8.76 4.33
C ALA A 216 7.01 -8.16 4.21
N LEU A 217 6.60 -7.75 3.01
CA LEU A 217 5.25 -7.20 2.75
C LEU A 217 4.14 -8.22 3.05
N THR A 218 4.30 -9.47 2.59
CA THR A 218 3.27 -10.52 2.73
C THR A 218 3.32 -11.23 4.08
N GLU A 219 4.50 -11.53 4.61
CA GLU A 219 4.65 -12.41 5.78
C GLU A 219 4.93 -11.64 7.08
N GLN A 220 5.80 -10.62 7.05
CA GLN A 220 6.19 -9.91 8.27
C GLN A 220 5.19 -8.83 8.65
N PHE A 221 4.85 -7.98 7.68
CA PHE A 221 3.97 -6.83 7.91
C PHE A 221 2.51 -7.14 7.59
N GLU A 222 2.25 -8.17 6.78
CA GLU A 222 0.91 -8.56 6.32
C GLU A 222 0.13 -7.34 5.77
N VAL A 223 0.82 -6.50 4.99
CA VAL A 223 0.24 -5.26 4.42
C VAL A 223 -0.29 -5.47 3.01
N VAL A 224 -0.08 -6.65 2.44
CA VAL A 224 -0.59 -7.11 1.15
C VAL A 224 -0.87 -8.62 1.26
N ASP A 225 -1.81 -9.13 0.49
CA ASP A 225 -2.17 -10.55 0.52
C ASP A 225 -1.16 -11.42 -0.26
N ASP A 226 -0.72 -10.92 -1.42
CA ASP A 226 0.23 -11.61 -2.28
C ASP A 226 1.04 -10.62 -3.13
N THR A 227 2.17 -11.10 -3.68
CA THR A 227 3.02 -10.33 -4.60
C THR A 227 3.57 -11.20 -5.71
N THR A 228 3.71 -10.62 -6.91
CA THR A 228 4.42 -11.24 -8.02
C THR A 228 5.53 -10.32 -8.50
N VAL A 229 6.75 -10.84 -8.62
CA VAL A 229 7.95 -10.06 -8.96
C VAL A 229 8.45 -10.44 -10.35
N GLU A 230 8.70 -9.41 -11.16
CA GLU A 230 9.41 -9.50 -12.43
C GLU A 230 10.58 -8.51 -12.41
N ILE A 231 11.77 -8.97 -12.79
CA ILE A 231 12.99 -8.14 -12.79
C ILE A 231 13.55 -8.10 -14.20
N ASP A 232 13.73 -6.89 -14.70
CA ASP A 232 14.42 -6.61 -15.95
C ASP A 232 15.74 -5.91 -15.61
N THR A 233 16.80 -6.71 -15.64
CA THR A 233 18.16 -6.26 -15.34
C THR A 233 18.79 -5.47 -16.47
N GLU A 234 18.33 -5.64 -17.72
CA GLU A 234 18.84 -4.91 -18.87
C GLU A 234 18.42 -3.45 -18.81
N ASN A 235 17.14 -3.24 -18.52
CA ASN A 235 16.53 -1.92 -18.47
C ASN A 235 16.45 -1.32 -17.04
N ARG A 236 17.04 -2.01 -16.05
CA ARG A 236 17.24 -1.52 -14.66
C ARG A 236 15.94 -1.16 -13.93
N HIS A 237 14.97 -2.06 -14.01
CA HIS A 237 13.74 -1.92 -13.25
C HIS A 237 13.20 -3.27 -12.75
N ALA A 238 12.48 -3.20 -11.64
CA ALA A 238 11.75 -4.30 -11.04
C ALA A 238 10.27 -3.93 -10.99
N SER A 239 9.41 -4.82 -11.48
CA SER A 239 7.95 -4.68 -11.42
C SER A 239 7.40 -5.67 -10.40
N ILE A 240 6.69 -5.14 -9.41
CA ILE A 240 6.12 -5.90 -8.30
C ILE A 240 4.61 -5.68 -8.35
N ALA A 241 3.88 -6.70 -8.79
CA ALA A 241 2.43 -6.72 -8.73
C ALA A 241 1.98 -7.03 -7.31
N VAL A 242 0.94 -6.34 -6.84
CA VAL A 242 0.49 -6.37 -5.45
C VAL A 242 -1.01 -6.66 -5.40
N ASP A 243 -1.41 -7.53 -4.47
CA ASP A 243 -2.81 -7.86 -4.22
C ASP A 243 -3.31 -7.36 -2.87
N ASN A 244 -4.48 -6.73 -2.90
CA ASN A 244 -5.28 -6.30 -1.76
C ASN A 244 -4.46 -5.56 -0.69
N PRO A 245 -3.89 -4.38 -1.02
CA PRO A 245 -3.11 -3.60 -0.07
C PRO A 245 -3.96 -3.19 1.14
N ALA A 246 -3.34 -3.20 2.32
CA ALA A 246 -4.01 -2.91 3.59
C ALA A 246 -4.34 -1.42 3.79
N PHE A 247 -3.71 -0.54 3.01
CA PHE A 247 -3.88 0.91 3.05
C PHE A 247 -4.26 1.38 1.65
N GLY A 248 -5.29 2.20 1.52
CA GLY A 248 -5.60 3.02 0.35
C GLY A 248 -5.37 2.41 -1.03
N ASP A 249 -5.24 3.31 -2.00
CA ASP A 249 -4.79 2.98 -3.34
C ASP A 249 -3.26 3.14 -3.39
N ILE A 250 -2.56 2.26 -4.10
CA ILE A 250 -1.09 2.26 -4.11
C ILE A 250 -0.48 3.43 -4.91
N ASP A 251 -1.31 4.16 -5.67
CA ASP A 251 -0.93 5.35 -6.44
C ASP A 251 -0.76 6.61 -5.59
N GLN A 252 -1.20 6.56 -4.33
CA GLN A 252 -1.01 7.62 -3.38
C GLN A 252 0.48 7.84 -3.12
N LEU A 253 0.88 9.12 -3.02
CA LEU A 253 2.27 9.47 -2.78
C LEU A 253 2.77 8.76 -1.51
N ASP A 254 3.95 8.17 -1.62
CA ASP A 254 4.64 7.51 -0.52
C ASP A 254 3.83 6.40 0.18
N HIS A 255 2.94 5.74 -0.57
CA HIS A 255 2.19 4.58 -0.10
C HIS A 255 3.10 3.55 0.61
N PRO A 256 2.73 3.00 1.78
CA PRO A 256 3.61 2.17 2.61
C PRO A 256 4.29 1.02 1.85
N VAL A 257 3.56 0.37 0.94
CA VAL A 257 4.09 -0.72 0.09
C VAL A 257 5.13 -0.20 -0.91
N VAL A 258 4.81 0.88 -1.62
CA VAL A 258 5.69 1.51 -2.62
C VAL A 258 6.94 2.05 -1.92
N SER A 259 6.75 2.73 -0.80
CA SER A 259 7.79 3.35 -0.01
C SER A 259 8.75 2.31 0.57
N LEU A 260 8.25 1.19 1.11
CA LEU A 260 9.14 0.11 1.60
C LEU A 260 9.97 -0.49 0.48
N LEU A 261 9.35 -0.78 -0.67
CA LEU A 261 10.07 -1.30 -1.84
C LEU A 261 11.15 -0.31 -2.29
N ALA A 262 10.79 0.95 -2.48
CA ALA A 262 11.71 1.97 -2.96
C ALA A 262 12.86 2.26 -1.98
N VAL A 263 12.59 2.34 -0.68
CA VAL A 263 13.64 2.47 0.36
C VAL A 263 14.55 1.24 0.34
N GLY A 264 14.00 0.04 0.30
CA GLY A 264 14.79 -1.19 0.29
C GLY A 264 15.68 -1.34 -0.94
N PHE A 265 15.17 -1.02 -2.13
CA PHE A 265 15.99 -0.97 -3.34
C PHE A 265 17.04 0.14 -3.30
N ALA A 266 16.69 1.34 -2.82
CA ALA A 266 17.64 2.44 -2.70
C ALA A 266 18.80 2.10 -1.77
N THR A 267 18.49 1.52 -0.60
CA THR A 267 19.47 1.14 0.40
C THR A 267 20.30 -0.07 -0.05
N GLY A 268 19.67 -1.12 -0.59
CA GLY A 268 20.38 -2.33 -1.04
C GLY A 268 21.27 -2.10 -2.26
N LEU A 269 20.87 -1.21 -3.17
CA LEU A 269 21.67 -0.86 -4.35
C LEU A 269 22.63 0.32 -4.10
N ASP A 270 22.60 0.94 -2.92
CA ASP A 270 23.30 2.17 -2.54
C ASP A 270 23.24 3.26 -3.62
N ARG A 271 22.05 3.45 -4.20
CA ARG A 271 21.80 4.46 -5.23
C ARG A 271 20.37 4.98 -5.22
N PRO A 272 20.13 6.18 -5.76
CA PRO A 272 18.77 6.70 -5.92
C PRO A 272 17.93 5.79 -6.82
N VAL A 273 16.66 5.63 -6.45
CA VAL A 273 15.65 4.92 -7.24
C VAL A 273 14.39 5.75 -7.36
N THR A 274 13.63 5.49 -8.40
CA THR A 274 12.30 6.08 -8.63
C THR A 274 11.27 4.98 -8.54
N ALA A 275 10.09 5.32 -8.03
CA ALA A 275 8.97 4.39 -7.93
C ALA A 275 7.76 4.97 -8.64
N GLU A 276 7.21 4.20 -9.56
CA GLU A 276 6.00 4.52 -10.31
C GLU A 276 4.99 3.39 -10.10
N THR A 277 3.72 3.74 -10.13
CA THR A 277 2.63 2.77 -9.98
C THR A 277 1.71 2.81 -11.19
N HIS A 278 1.19 1.65 -11.53
CA HIS A 278 0.30 1.45 -12.66
C HIS A 278 -0.86 0.56 -12.26
N ASP A 279 -2.05 0.87 -12.78
CA ASP A 279 -3.22 0.02 -12.65
C ASP A 279 -3.01 -1.28 -13.46
N ASP A 280 -3.50 -2.41 -12.95
CA ASP A 280 -3.56 -3.69 -13.66
C ASP A 280 -4.93 -4.32 -13.43
N ASP A 281 -5.48 -5.00 -14.44
CA ASP A 281 -6.82 -5.61 -14.35
C ASP A 281 -6.86 -6.87 -13.47
N ARG A 282 -5.70 -7.51 -13.24
CA ARG A 282 -5.57 -8.78 -12.51
C ARG A 282 -5.16 -8.59 -11.06
N PHE A 283 -4.35 -7.57 -10.80
CA PHE A 283 -3.81 -7.25 -9.49
C PHE A 283 -4.45 -5.96 -8.95
N SER A 284 -4.21 -5.62 -7.68
CA SER A 284 -4.63 -4.31 -7.15
C SER A 284 -3.76 -3.16 -7.66
N GLY A 285 -2.57 -3.49 -8.21
CA GLY A 285 -1.74 -2.59 -8.99
C GLY A 285 -0.30 -3.11 -9.10
N VAL A 286 0.52 -2.43 -9.88
CA VAL A 286 1.93 -2.79 -10.11
C VAL A 286 2.83 -1.63 -9.70
N VAL A 287 3.82 -1.92 -8.87
CA VAL A 287 4.87 -1.00 -8.48
C VAL A 287 6.10 -1.27 -9.33
N THR A 288 6.53 -0.28 -10.11
CA THR A 288 7.78 -0.34 -10.88
C THR A 288 8.83 0.52 -10.17
N VAL A 289 9.88 -0.13 -9.70
CA VAL A 289 11.06 0.54 -9.13
C VAL A 289 12.15 0.57 -10.18
N SER A 290 12.66 1.75 -10.52
CA SER A 290 13.75 1.91 -11.48
C SER A 290 14.96 2.59 -10.85
N TRP A 291 16.15 2.22 -11.29
CA TRP A 291 17.41 2.76 -10.77
C TRP A 291 18.31 3.26 -11.90
N GLU A 292 17.71 3.91 -12.89
CA GLU A 292 18.45 4.64 -13.91
C GLU A 292 19.27 5.79 -13.30
N SER A 293 20.33 6.21 -13.97
CA SER A 293 21.06 7.39 -13.50
C SER A 293 20.27 8.64 -13.87
N VAL A 294 20.06 9.57 -12.92
CA VAL A 294 19.27 10.80 -13.16
C VAL A 294 19.82 11.63 -14.34
N SER A 295 21.11 11.49 -14.66
CA SER A 295 21.74 12.11 -15.85
C SER A 295 21.37 11.45 -17.19
N GLU A 296 20.84 10.24 -17.19
CA GLU A 296 20.54 9.41 -18.38
C GLU A 296 19.09 9.56 -18.84
N LYS A 297 18.23 10.21 -18.02
CA LYS A 297 16.82 10.52 -18.32
C LYS A 297 16.63 11.76 -19.22
N ALA A 298 17.71 12.47 -19.56
CA ALA A 298 17.63 13.54 -20.57
C ALA A 298 17.18 12.94 -21.90
N PRO A 299 16.10 13.43 -22.53
CA PRO A 299 15.60 12.85 -23.76
C PRO A 299 16.72 12.88 -24.81
N ASN A 300 17.04 11.70 -25.32
CA ASN A 300 18.03 11.52 -26.36
C ASN A 300 17.63 12.41 -27.55
N GLU A 301 18.31 13.54 -27.76
CA GLU A 301 18.20 14.38 -28.95
C GLU A 301 18.69 13.58 -30.18
N SER A 302 17.90 12.62 -30.60
CA SER A 302 18.20 11.76 -31.75
C SER A 302 16.95 11.49 -32.58
N ASP A 303 15.99 12.43 -32.58
CA ASP A 303 14.90 12.44 -33.56
C ASP A 303 14.49 13.86 -34.06
N GLY A 304 15.48 14.75 -34.21
CA GLY A 304 15.25 16.11 -34.73
C GLY A 304 16.26 16.61 -35.78
N ALA A 305 17.36 15.89 -36.00
CA ALA A 305 18.45 16.36 -36.85
C ALA A 305 18.36 15.84 -38.30
N MET A 306 17.21 15.96 -38.96
CA MET A 306 17.13 15.91 -40.43
C MET A 306 15.96 16.74 -40.95
N ALA A 307 16.07 18.08 -40.95
CA ALA A 307 15.52 18.96 -42.00
C ALA A 307 15.65 20.45 -41.66
N ARG A 308 16.86 21.01 -41.66
CA ARG A 308 17.10 22.38 -42.16
C ARG A 308 18.58 22.78 -42.17
N THR A 309 19.27 22.43 -43.24
CA THR A 309 20.41 23.25 -43.69
C THR A 309 20.51 23.18 -45.21
N GLN A 310 19.92 24.15 -45.90
CA GLN A 310 20.49 24.77 -47.11
C GLN A 310 19.61 25.95 -47.50
N ASP A 311 19.91 27.12 -46.93
CA ASP A 311 20.02 28.33 -47.74
C ASP A 311 20.79 29.40 -46.95
N ALA A 312 22.09 29.47 -47.22
CA ALA A 312 22.94 30.58 -46.87
C ALA A 312 23.84 30.86 -48.08
N THR A 313 23.30 31.56 -49.07
CA THR A 313 24.08 32.18 -50.13
C THR A 313 24.52 33.55 -49.64
N THR A 314 25.80 33.70 -49.32
CA THR A 314 26.46 35.01 -49.39
C THR A 314 27.92 34.89 -49.82
N THR A 315 28.19 35.39 -51.04
CA THR A 315 29.37 36.16 -51.51
C THR A 315 30.72 35.42 -51.70
N PRO A 316 31.67 35.86 -52.59
CA PRO A 316 32.05 37.28 -52.85
C PRO A 316 32.54 37.72 -54.26
N GLY A 317 32.58 39.04 -54.49
CA GLY A 317 33.75 39.76 -55.06
C GLY A 317 33.77 40.28 -56.51
N THR A 318 34.24 41.54 -56.68
CA THR A 318 34.82 42.22 -57.88
C THR A 318 33.86 42.50 -59.05
N ASP A 319 33.66 43.72 -59.58
CA ASP A 319 34.45 44.97 -59.73
C ASP A 319 33.68 46.24 -59.31
#